data_AF-A0A0D2MUL0-F1
#
_entry.id   AF-A0A0D2MUL0-F1
#
_cell.length_a   1.000
_cell.length_b   1.000
_cell.length_c   1.000
_cell.angle_alpha   90.00
_cell.angle_beta   90.00
_cell.angle_gamma   90.00
#
_symmetry.space_group_name_H-M   'P 1'
#
loop_
_entity.id
_entity.type
_entity.pdbx_description
1 polymer ?
#
loop_
_entity_poly.entity_id
_entity_poly.type
_entity_poly.pdbx_seq_one_letter_code
_entity_poly.pdbx_strand_id
1 'polypeptide(L)'
;YHPLRYNNLCTLPRFLHHYQFQNRREMAEDKSKLVNDDRVGAEKGILEVKPSPQKGLKSTLIDWLEQLIVKLMYDSSQPQHYLSGNFGPAPTETPPTHNLPVKGHLPECLNGEFVRVGPNPKFPPVAAYHWFDGDGMIHGLRIKDGKATYVSRFVKTSRLKQEEFFGGSKFMKVGDLKGLFGLLMVNIYKLREKAKVLDLSYGNGTANTNLIYHHGKLLALQEADKPYVLKVLEDGDLQTLGMIDYDKRLAHSFTAHPKVDPVTGEMFTFGYGHEGPPYITYRVISKDGFMHDPVPITISEPIMMHDFAITENYAIFLDLPLYFRPKDMVKDKKLIYSFDASKKARFGVLPRYAKDDLLIRWFELPNCFIFHNANAWEEGDEVVLITCRLENPDLDMVNGEVKEKLENFSNELYEMRFNMKSGLASQKKLSASAVDFPRVNEYYTGRKQRYVYGTILDSIAKVKGIVKFDLHTEPEAGKEKIEVGGNVVGVFDLGPGRFGSEAVFVPREPGTTCEEDDGYLIFFAHDENTGKSAVNVIDAKTMSADPVAVVELPYRVPYGFHAFFVTEEQLKEQAN
;
A
#
# COMPACT_ATOMS: atom_id res chain seq x y z
N TYR A 1 -33.52 38.24 -40.42
CA TYR A 1 -34.63 39.17 -40.12
C TYR A 1 -34.28 39.98 -38.88
N HIS A 2 -33.84 41.23 -39.10
CA HIS A 2 -33.71 42.31 -38.09
C HIS A 2 -35.10 42.70 -37.51
N PRO A 3 -35.30 43.68 -36.57
CA PRO A 3 -34.36 44.65 -35.99
C PRO A 3 -34.57 45.13 -34.50
N LEU A 4 -33.61 45.96 -33.99
CA LEU A 4 -33.75 47.23 -33.19
C LEU A 4 -34.33 47.17 -31.73
N ARG A 5 -33.90 47.92 -30.69
CA ARG A 5 -33.43 49.33 -30.58
C ARG A 5 -33.10 49.77 -29.10
N TYR A 6 -32.26 50.82 -28.94
CA TYR A 6 -32.10 51.87 -27.86
C TYR A 6 -31.61 51.46 -26.44
N ASN A 7 -30.42 51.87 -25.94
CA ASN A 7 -29.87 53.19 -25.46
C ASN A 7 -29.96 53.39 -23.92
N ASN A 8 -28.83 53.52 -23.22
CA ASN A 8 -28.22 54.78 -22.67
C ASN A 8 -28.92 55.34 -21.42
N LEU A 9 -28.31 55.96 -20.40
CA LEU A 9 -26.93 56.30 -19.96
C LEU A 9 -27.09 57.12 -18.64
N CYS A 10 -25.95 57.45 -18.00
CA CYS A 10 -25.68 58.61 -17.11
C CYS A 10 -25.91 58.42 -15.58
N THR A 11 -25.03 58.81 -14.65
CA THR A 11 -23.93 59.85 -14.56
C THR A 11 -23.10 59.62 -13.25
N LEU A 12 -21.75 59.52 -13.20
CA LEU A 12 -20.62 60.51 -13.01
C LEU A 12 -20.69 61.43 -11.73
N PRO A 13 -19.58 62.00 -11.13
CA PRO A 13 -18.21 62.30 -11.66
C PRO A 13 -16.94 62.31 -10.70
N ARG A 14 -15.74 62.51 -11.32
CA ARG A 14 -14.43 63.20 -11.00
C ARG A 14 -14.00 63.53 -9.54
N PHE A 15 -12.74 63.43 -9.08
CA PHE A 15 -11.48 64.19 -9.35
C PHE A 15 -10.30 63.48 -8.59
N LEU A 16 -9.02 63.41 -9.00
CA LEU A 16 -7.97 64.44 -8.91
C LEU A 16 -6.61 63.88 -9.41
N HIS A 17 -5.77 64.75 -9.97
CA HIS A 17 -4.41 64.50 -10.47
C HIS A 17 -3.35 64.91 -9.43
N HIS A 18 -2.15 64.32 -9.57
CA HIS A 18 -0.84 64.77 -9.05
C HIS A 18 -0.56 64.62 -7.53
N TYR A 19 0.27 63.64 -7.17
CA TYR A 19 1.61 63.92 -6.61
C TYR A 19 2.50 62.67 -6.76
N GLN A 20 3.66 62.90 -7.34
CA GLN A 20 4.65 61.93 -7.78
C GLN A 20 5.88 62.08 -6.86
N PHE A 21 6.67 61.02 -6.69
CA PHE A 21 8.02 61.01 -6.12
C PHE A 21 8.19 61.30 -4.61
N GLN A 22 7.98 60.27 -3.80
CA GLN A 22 8.80 59.91 -2.62
C GLN A 22 8.22 58.59 -2.08
N ASN A 23 9.05 57.55 -1.92
CA ASN A 23 8.77 56.20 -1.36
C ASN A 23 9.13 55.02 -2.27
N ARG A 24 10.27 55.10 -2.97
CA ARG A 24 10.89 53.94 -3.63
C ARG A 24 12.35 53.68 -3.21
N ARG A 25 12.75 54.13 -2.02
CA ARG A 25 14.11 53.92 -1.49
C ARG A 25 14.22 53.38 -0.06
N GLU A 26 13.13 53.17 0.67
CA GLU A 26 13.18 52.61 2.04
C GLU A 26 12.61 51.19 2.19
N MET A 27 12.15 50.55 1.10
CA MET A 27 11.69 49.14 1.12
C MET A 27 12.69 48.14 0.52
N ALA A 28 13.94 48.57 0.32
CA ALA A 28 14.97 47.74 -0.34
C ALA A 28 16.10 47.27 0.58
N GLU A 29 16.16 47.73 1.85
CA GLU A 29 17.29 47.38 2.74
C GLU A 29 16.94 46.42 3.88
N ASP A 30 15.66 46.11 4.13
CA ASP A 30 15.27 45.21 5.23
C ASP A 30 15.02 43.74 4.82
N LYS A 31 15.41 43.36 3.60
CA LYS A 31 15.33 41.97 3.08
C LYS A 31 16.65 41.20 3.09
N SER A 32 17.72 41.76 3.68
CA SER A 32 19.07 41.17 3.61
C SER A 32 19.60 40.56 4.92
N LYS A 33 18.80 40.50 5.99
CA LYS A 33 19.24 39.92 7.28
C LYS A 33 18.22 38.97 7.90
N LEU A 34 17.87 37.90 7.18
CA LEU A 34 17.26 36.68 7.73
C LEU A 34 17.58 35.52 6.76
N VAL A 35 18.87 35.30 6.51
CA VAL A 35 19.39 34.11 5.83
C VAL A 35 20.52 33.59 6.70
N ASN A 36 20.17 32.59 7.52
CA ASN A 36 21.02 31.54 8.09
C ASN A 36 20.37 31.05 9.39
N ASP A 37 19.34 30.22 9.26
CA ASP A 37 19.20 29.00 10.07
C ASP A 37 18.10 28.10 9.47
N ASP A 38 18.42 26.82 9.34
CA ASP A 38 17.56 25.67 9.03
C ASP A 38 16.60 25.73 7.82
N ARG A 39 17.15 25.45 6.63
CA ARG A 39 16.37 24.89 5.51
C ARG A 39 17.11 23.72 4.87
N VAL A 40 16.84 22.50 5.37
CA VAL A 40 16.78 21.35 4.47
C VAL A 40 15.59 21.62 3.55
N GLY A 41 15.85 21.80 2.26
CA GLY A 41 14.90 22.39 1.31
C GLY A 41 13.56 21.66 1.27
N ALA A 42 12.47 22.41 1.50
CA ALA A 42 11.13 21.92 1.18
C ALA A 42 11.04 21.78 -0.34
N GLU A 43 11.19 20.56 -0.85
CA GLU A 43 10.89 20.22 -2.23
C GLU A 43 9.43 20.62 -2.53
N LYS A 44 9.21 21.28 -3.66
CA LYS A 44 7.93 21.87 -4.04
C LYS A 44 6.83 20.79 -4.05
N GLY A 45 5.76 20.99 -3.29
CA GLY A 45 4.61 20.08 -3.24
C GLY A 45 4.66 19.00 -2.15
N ILE A 46 5.75 18.93 -1.35
CA ILE A 46 5.82 18.06 -0.17
C ILE A 46 5.46 18.87 1.07
N LEU A 47 4.44 18.39 1.79
CA LEU A 47 3.96 18.96 3.04
C LEU A 47 4.82 18.41 4.19
N GLU A 48 5.51 19.31 4.89
CA GLU A 48 6.21 18.96 6.11
C GLU A 48 5.21 18.60 7.23
N VAL A 49 5.40 17.44 7.85
CA VAL A 49 4.48 16.91 8.87
C VAL A 49 4.89 17.40 10.26
N LYS A 50 4.20 18.43 10.76
CA LYS A 50 4.43 19.05 12.08
C LYS A 50 3.14 19.05 12.91
N PRO A 51 2.68 17.89 13.41
CA PRO A 51 1.51 17.83 14.28
C PRO A 51 1.78 18.57 15.60
N SER A 52 0.73 19.16 16.18
CA SER A 52 0.79 19.94 17.43
C SER A 52 -0.11 19.32 18.53
N PRO A 53 0.19 18.09 19.01
CA PRO A 53 -0.55 17.47 20.10
C PRO A 53 -0.40 18.23 21.43
N GLN A 54 -1.41 18.18 22.30
CA GLN A 54 -1.37 18.82 23.61
C GLN A 54 -1.16 17.83 24.75
N LYS A 55 -0.06 18.02 25.50
CA LYS A 55 0.15 17.40 26.82
C LYS A 55 -0.53 18.19 27.93
N GLY A 56 -0.77 17.53 29.06
CA GLY A 56 -1.27 18.15 30.30
C GLY A 56 -2.37 17.33 30.97
N LEU A 57 -3.05 17.96 31.93
CA LEU A 57 -4.04 17.29 32.78
C LEU A 57 -5.13 16.54 31.99
N LYS A 58 -5.62 17.12 30.89
CA LYS A 58 -6.62 16.48 30.02
C LYS A 58 -6.09 15.16 29.43
N SER A 59 -4.86 15.16 28.90
CA SER A 59 -4.22 13.94 28.37
C SER A 59 -4.09 12.90 29.48
N THR A 60 -3.56 13.27 30.65
CA THR A 60 -3.38 12.36 31.77
C THR A 60 -4.69 11.74 32.25
N LEU A 61 -5.76 12.53 32.37
CA LEU A 61 -7.08 12.04 32.77
C LEU A 61 -7.69 11.07 31.75
N ILE A 62 -7.53 11.35 30.45
CA ILE A 62 -8.00 10.45 29.39
C ILE A 62 -7.20 9.14 29.40
N ASP A 63 -5.88 9.21 29.63
CA ASP A 63 -5.04 8.03 29.74
C ASP A 63 -5.42 7.17 30.97
N TRP A 64 -5.70 7.79 32.11
CA TRP A 64 -6.19 7.07 33.29
C TRP A 64 -7.53 6.39 33.03
N LEU A 65 -8.43 7.05 32.29
CA LEU A 65 -9.70 6.46 31.90
C LEU A 65 -9.50 5.27 30.96
N GLU A 66 -8.63 5.38 29.95
CA GLU A 66 -8.27 4.28 29.05
C GLU A 66 -7.72 3.09 29.84
N GLN A 67 -6.74 3.32 30.72
CA GLN A 67 -6.13 2.28 31.55
C GLN A 67 -7.15 1.59 32.47
N LEU A 68 -8.09 2.35 33.02
CA LEU A 68 -9.19 1.78 33.82
C LEU A 68 -10.09 0.88 32.97
N ILE A 69 -10.47 1.32 31.77
CA ILE A 69 -11.28 0.52 30.83
C ILE A 69 -10.55 -0.76 30.45
N VAL A 70 -9.28 -0.66 30.06
CA VAL A 70 -8.43 -1.82 29.71
C VAL A 70 -8.34 -2.80 30.86
N LYS A 71 -8.03 -2.33 32.07
CA LYS A 71 -7.93 -3.19 33.26
C LYS A 71 -9.25 -3.92 33.58
N LEU A 72 -10.40 -3.31 33.32
CA LEU A 72 -11.70 -3.88 33.63
C LEU A 72 -12.25 -4.81 32.54
N MET A 73 -11.85 -4.61 31.28
CA MET A 73 -12.55 -5.19 30.13
C MET A 73 -11.66 -5.97 29.17
N TYR A 74 -10.34 -5.81 29.26
CA TYR A 74 -9.38 -6.50 28.40
C TYR A 74 -8.63 -7.59 29.16
N ASP A 75 -8.63 -8.79 28.61
CA ASP A 75 -7.91 -9.94 29.17
C ASP A 75 -6.46 -9.94 28.68
N SER A 76 -5.58 -9.31 29.45
CA SER A 76 -4.14 -9.25 29.16
C SER A 76 -3.41 -10.60 29.21
N SER A 77 -4.07 -11.68 29.65
CA SER A 77 -3.48 -13.03 29.61
C SER A 77 -3.53 -13.66 28.22
N GLN A 78 -4.32 -13.09 27.29
CA GLN A 78 -4.41 -13.60 25.93
C GLN A 78 -3.10 -13.35 25.17
N PRO A 79 -2.60 -14.36 24.41
CA PRO A 79 -1.37 -14.21 23.65
C PRO A 79 -1.55 -13.19 22.53
N GLN A 80 -0.58 -12.29 22.41
CA GLN A 80 -0.48 -11.32 21.33
C GLN A 80 0.33 -11.91 20.19
N HIS A 81 -0.32 -12.71 19.35
CA HIS A 81 0.35 -13.45 18.28
C HIS A 81 1.21 -12.55 17.37
N TYR A 82 0.67 -11.42 16.94
CA TYR A 82 1.36 -10.48 16.06
C TYR A 82 2.47 -9.65 16.73
N LEU A 83 2.85 -10.01 17.97
CA LEU A 83 3.99 -9.43 18.68
C LEU A 83 5.00 -10.50 19.13
N SER A 84 4.80 -11.77 18.74
CA SER A 84 5.68 -12.88 19.06
C SER A 84 6.48 -13.38 17.84
N GLY A 85 7.54 -14.15 18.08
CA GLY A 85 8.36 -14.72 17.01
C GLY A 85 8.91 -13.67 16.04
N ASN A 86 8.79 -13.94 14.73
CA ASN A 86 9.21 -13.00 13.70
C ASN A 86 8.17 -11.88 13.40
N PHE A 87 6.99 -11.91 14.03
CA PHE A 87 6.10 -10.74 14.06
C PHE A 87 6.51 -9.71 15.11
N GLY A 88 7.28 -10.13 16.11
CA GLY A 88 7.71 -9.24 17.19
C GLY A 88 8.44 -8.00 16.66
N PRO A 89 8.25 -6.83 17.29
CA PRO A 89 8.81 -5.58 16.81
C PRO A 89 10.34 -5.63 16.73
N ALA A 90 10.92 -5.03 15.69
CA ALA A 90 12.31 -4.60 15.64
C ALA A 90 12.40 -3.23 16.33
N PRO A 91 12.95 -3.14 17.55
CA PRO A 91 12.86 -1.91 18.35
C PRO A 91 13.82 -0.80 17.88
N THR A 92 14.83 -1.16 17.11
CA THR A 92 15.94 -0.28 16.71
C THR A 92 16.01 -0.15 15.20
N GLU A 93 16.21 1.09 14.74
CA GLU A 93 16.55 1.39 13.35
C GLU A 93 18.01 1.02 13.10
N THR A 94 18.31 0.49 11.91
CA THR A 94 19.67 0.11 11.51
C THR A 94 20.21 1.16 10.54
N PRO A 95 21.30 1.88 10.86
CA PRO A 95 21.93 2.77 9.89
C PRO A 95 22.54 1.98 8.71
N PRO A 96 22.86 2.65 7.58
CA PRO A 96 23.48 2.00 6.45
C PRO A 96 24.65 1.10 6.86
N THR A 97 24.47 -0.20 6.65
CA THR A 97 25.44 -1.24 6.97
C THR A 97 25.99 -1.78 5.67
N HIS A 98 27.20 -1.32 5.33
CA HIS A 98 27.83 -1.61 4.04
C HIS A 98 28.53 -2.97 4.01
N ASN A 99 28.88 -3.40 2.80
CA ASN A 99 29.72 -4.59 2.52
C ASN A 99 29.14 -5.87 3.13
N LEU A 100 27.84 -6.07 2.96
CA LEU A 100 27.18 -7.28 3.45
C LEU A 100 27.76 -8.54 2.77
N PRO A 101 27.86 -9.67 3.48
CA PRO A 101 28.28 -10.92 2.88
C PRO A 101 27.31 -11.36 1.78
N VAL A 102 27.84 -11.60 0.58
CA VAL A 102 27.09 -12.13 -0.57
C VAL A 102 27.62 -13.52 -0.91
N LYS A 103 26.73 -14.52 -0.92
CA LYS A 103 26.98 -15.84 -1.52
C LYS A 103 26.43 -15.84 -2.94
N GLY A 104 27.17 -16.37 -3.90
CA GLY A 104 26.81 -16.28 -5.33
C GLY A 104 27.23 -14.92 -5.92
N HIS A 105 26.44 -14.37 -6.83
CA HIS A 105 26.71 -13.07 -7.45
C HIS A 105 25.42 -12.26 -7.60
N LEU A 106 25.46 -10.96 -7.29
CA LEU A 106 24.34 -10.07 -7.56
C LEU A 106 24.35 -9.68 -9.04
N PRO A 107 23.28 -9.95 -9.83
CA PRO A 107 23.20 -9.59 -11.24
C PRO A 107 23.28 -8.08 -11.48
N GLU A 108 23.84 -7.67 -12.61
CA GLU A 108 24.04 -6.25 -12.96
C GLU A 108 22.73 -5.44 -13.04
N CYS A 109 21.63 -6.08 -13.44
CA CYS A 109 20.31 -5.45 -13.50
C CYS A 109 19.75 -5.10 -12.11
N LEU A 110 20.24 -5.75 -11.05
CA LEU A 110 19.96 -5.36 -9.68
C LEU A 110 20.87 -4.19 -9.29
N ASN A 111 20.60 -3.02 -9.84
CA ASN A 111 21.28 -1.78 -9.50
C ASN A 111 20.23 -0.72 -9.13
N GLY A 112 20.13 -0.42 -7.83
CA GLY A 112 18.98 0.28 -7.28
C GLY A 112 18.83 0.09 -5.77
N GLU A 113 17.61 0.24 -5.28
CA GLU A 113 17.21 0.07 -3.89
C GLU A 113 16.03 -0.91 -3.81
N PHE A 114 16.26 -2.09 -3.22
CA PHE A 114 15.18 -3.03 -2.91
C PHE A 114 14.60 -2.70 -1.53
N VAL A 115 13.34 -2.29 -1.49
CA VAL A 115 12.67 -1.85 -0.26
C VAL A 115 11.44 -2.71 0.02
N ARG A 116 11.20 -3.00 1.29
CA ARG A 116 9.94 -3.61 1.76
C ARG A 116 9.45 -2.88 3.00
N VAL A 117 8.18 -2.55 3.00
CA VAL A 117 7.50 -1.96 4.16
C VAL A 117 6.69 -3.00 4.90
N GLY A 118 6.56 -2.84 6.21
CA GLY A 118 5.71 -3.67 7.03
C GLY A 118 5.37 -3.02 8.37
N PRO A 119 4.45 -3.62 9.13
CA PRO A 119 4.02 -3.12 10.41
C PRO A 119 5.06 -3.46 11.49
N ASN A 120 5.47 -2.45 12.25
CA ASN A 120 6.40 -2.60 13.33
C ASN A 120 6.02 -1.60 14.43
N PRO A 121 5.32 -1.99 15.49
CA PRO A 121 4.88 -1.03 16.51
C PRO A 121 6.09 -0.45 17.25
N LYS A 122 6.28 0.87 17.21
CA LYS A 122 7.38 1.53 17.92
C LYS A 122 7.21 1.43 19.43
N PHE A 123 5.96 1.57 19.88
CA PHE A 123 5.57 1.48 21.29
C PHE A 123 4.66 0.28 21.50
N PRO A 124 4.75 -0.40 22.66
CA PRO A 124 3.81 -1.46 23.00
C PRO A 124 2.35 -0.98 22.92
N PRO A 125 1.42 -1.81 22.40
CA PRO A 125 0.00 -1.49 22.43
C PRO A 125 -0.50 -1.40 23.89
N VAL A 126 -1.54 -0.61 24.11
CA VAL A 126 -2.17 -0.51 25.42
C VAL A 126 -3.01 -1.76 25.74
N ALA A 127 -3.65 -2.33 24.73
CA ALA A 127 -4.50 -3.52 24.84
C ALA A 127 -4.29 -4.46 23.64
N ALA A 128 -5.31 -4.65 22.79
CA ALA A 128 -5.23 -5.59 21.68
C ALA A 128 -4.41 -5.01 20.51
N TYR A 129 -3.88 -5.90 19.68
CA TYR A 129 -3.05 -5.52 18.53
C TYR A 129 -3.32 -6.46 17.36
N HIS A 130 -3.63 -5.88 16.21
CA HIS A 130 -3.72 -6.58 14.93
C HIS A 130 -2.45 -6.32 14.12
N TRP A 131 -2.07 -7.24 13.23
CA TRP A 131 -0.85 -7.10 12.41
C TRP A 131 -0.82 -5.77 11.65
N PHE A 132 -1.96 -5.33 11.12
CA PHE A 132 -2.12 -4.08 10.36
C PHE A 132 -1.89 -2.80 11.18
N ASP A 133 -1.84 -2.88 12.51
CA ASP A 133 -1.77 -1.70 13.40
C ASP A 133 -0.38 -1.09 13.54
N GLY A 134 0.67 -1.83 13.20
CA GLY A 134 2.05 -1.42 13.45
C GLY A 134 2.49 -0.22 12.60
N ASP A 135 3.36 0.61 13.14
CA ASP A 135 3.94 1.73 12.42
C ASP A 135 4.75 1.23 11.21
N GLY A 136 4.74 1.95 10.10
CA GLY A 136 5.47 1.56 8.90
C GLY A 136 6.97 1.59 9.17
N MET A 137 7.62 0.43 9.03
CA MET A 137 9.07 0.32 9.03
C MET A 137 9.53 -0.28 7.71
N ILE A 138 10.50 0.38 7.10
CA ILE A 138 11.08 0.02 5.82
C ILE A 138 12.40 -0.67 6.08
N HIS A 139 12.58 -1.79 5.39
CA HIS A 139 13.86 -2.48 5.26
C HIS A 139 14.35 -2.28 3.83
N GLY A 140 15.53 -1.68 3.70
CA GLY A 140 16.15 -1.36 2.42
C GLY A 140 17.41 -2.18 2.20
N LEU A 141 17.64 -2.58 0.95
CA LEU A 141 18.87 -3.17 0.46
C LEU A 141 19.30 -2.38 -0.79
N ARG A 142 20.23 -1.45 -0.59
CA ARG A 142 20.92 -0.77 -1.68
C ARG A 142 21.84 -1.76 -2.37
N ILE A 143 21.65 -1.94 -3.67
CA ILE A 143 22.56 -2.74 -4.50
C ILE A 143 23.19 -1.82 -5.54
N LYS A 144 24.52 -1.74 -5.52
CA LYS A 144 25.29 -0.93 -6.46
C LYS A 144 26.60 -1.61 -6.78
N ASP A 145 26.87 -1.81 -8.07
CA ASP A 145 28.10 -2.43 -8.58
C ASP A 145 28.42 -3.78 -7.89
N GLY A 146 27.39 -4.62 -7.72
CA GLY A 146 27.51 -5.94 -7.07
C GLY A 146 27.71 -5.91 -5.56
N LYS A 147 27.63 -4.74 -4.91
CA LYS A 147 27.73 -4.58 -3.45
C LYS A 147 26.38 -4.27 -2.83
N ALA A 148 26.16 -4.77 -1.62
CA ALA A 148 24.93 -4.59 -0.88
C ALA A 148 25.14 -3.76 0.41
N THR A 149 24.23 -2.84 0.68
CA THR A 149 24.12 -2.07 1.94
C THR A 149 22.71 -2.18 2.49
N TYR A 150 22.58 -2.52 3.77
CA TYR A 150 21.27 -2.67 4.43
C TYR A 150 20.96 -1.48 5.34
N VAL A 151 19.68 -1.11 5.38
CA VAL A 151 19.15 -0.06 6.24
C VAL A 151 17.78 -0.47 6.79
N SER A 152 17.42 0.05 7.97
CA SER A 152 16.02 0.07 8.39
C SER A 152 15.62 1.38 9.05
N ARG A 153 14.44 1.90 8.66
CA ARG A 153 13.92 3.20 9.11
C ARG A 153 12.41 3.13 9.29
N PHE A 154 11.89 3.80 10.31
CA PHE A 154 10.47 4.08 10.42
C PHE A 154 10.08 5.17 9.43
N VAL A 155 8.91 5.02 8.81
CA VAL A 155 8.25 6.14 8.14
C VAL A 155 7.81 7.12 9.22
N LYS A 156 8.31 8.36 9.19
CA LYS A 156 8.02 9.37 10.21
C LYS A 156 6.64 10.00 10.01
N THR A 157 5.61 9.18 10.23
CA THR A 157 4.20 9.58 10.10
C THR A 157 3.78 10.60 11.16
N SER A 158 2.69 11.33 10.89
CA SER A 158 2.04 12.20 11.88
C SER A 158 1.72 11.43 13.17
N ARG A 159 1.17 10.21 13.02
CA ARG A 159 0.89 9.29 14.12
C ARG A 159 2.15 8.99 14.93
N LEU A 160 3.21 8.51 14.28
CA LEU A 160 4.43 8.11 14.97
C LEU A 160 5.10 9.30 15.68
N LYS A 161 5.19 10.47 15.03
CA LYS A 161 5.74 11.69 15.66
C LYS A 161 4.98 12.09 16.92
N GLN A 162 3.66 11.92 16.92
CA GLN A 162 2.84 12.20 18.11
C GLN A 162 3.04 11.15 19.20
N GLU A 163 3.13 9.87 18.87
CA GLU A 163 3.43 8.82 19.87
C GLU A 163 4.84 8.96 20.45
N GLU A 164 5.83 9.35 19.65
CA GLU A 164 7.17 9.73 20.10
C GLU A 164 7.11 10.94 21.04
N PHE A 165 6.30 11.96 20.72
CA PHE A 165 6.07 13.09 21.61
C PHE A 165 5.48 12.64 22.95
N PHE A 166 4.54 11.70 22.98
CA PHE A 166 3.96 11.19 24.23
C PHE A 166 4.83 10.13 24.94
N GLY A 167 5.78 9.51 24.24
CA GLY A 167 6.59 8.40 24.75
C GLY A 167 5.81 7.08 24.85
N GLY A 168 4.75 6.91 24.05
CA GLY A 168 3.89 5.73 24.13
C GLY A 168 2.73 5.75 23.15
N SER A 169 2.13 4.58 22.96
CA SER A 169 0.96 4.38 22.09
C SER A 169 -0.21 5.28 22.51
N LYS A 170 -0.83 5.98 21.55
CA LYS A 170 -2.01 6.86 21.76
C LYS A 170 -3.11 6.67 20.72
N PHE A 171 -2.80 6.12 19.57
CA PHE A 171 -3.78 5.98 18.49
C PHE A 171 -4.56 4.67 18.63
N MET A 172 -5.80 4.73 18.16
CA MET A 172 -6.72 3.59 18.11
C MET A 172 -6.15 2.48 17.22
N LYS A 173 -6.41 1.23 17.59
CA LYS A 173 -5.95 0.03 16.87
C LYS A 173 -7.14 -0.79 16.40
N VAL A 174 -7.01 -1.39 15.23
CA VAL A 174 -7.97 -2.37 14.69
C VAL A 174 -8.15 -3.52 15.68
N GLY A 175 -7.07 -3.98 16.32
CA GLY A 175 -7.15 -5.01 17.35
C GLY A 175 -8.11 -4.69 18.50
N ASP A 176 -8.30 -3.41 18.83
CA ASP A 176 -9.19 -2.97 19.91
C ASP A 176 -10.67 -2.99 19.51
N LEU A 177 -11.00 -3.03 18.21
CA LEU A 177 -12.34 -2.74 17.67
C LEU A 177 -13.30 -3.93 17.72
N LYS A 178 -13.47 -4.50 18.92
CA LYS A 178 -14.34 -5.65 19.16
C LYS A 178 -15.27 -5.43 20.36
N GLY A 179 -16.57 -5.65 20.17
CA GLY A 179 -17.56 -5.59 21.23
C GLY A 179 -17.72 -4.21 21.87
N LEU A 180 -18.22 -4.20 23.11
CA LEU A 180 -18.38 -2.99 23.91
C LEU A 180 -17.02 -2.32 24.22
N PHE A 181 -15.97 -3.12 24.40
CA PHE A 181 -14.60 -2.63 24.61
C PHE A 181 -14.15 -1.73 23.45
N GLY A 182 -14.31 -2.20 22.21
CA GLY A 182 -13.99 -1.41 21.01
C GLY A 182 -14.80 -0.12 20.91
N LEU A 183 -16.10 -0.15 21.25
CA LEU A 183 -16.91 1.08 21.29
C LEU A 183 -16.34 2.11 22.27
N LEU A 184 -15.89 1.66 23.45
CA LEU A 184 -15.27 2.56 24.43
C LEU A 184 -13.94 3.11 23.93
N MET A 185 -13.11 2.29 23.28
CA MET A 185 -11.85 2.75 22.67
C MET A 185 -12.06 3.77 21.56
N VAL A 186 -13.08 3.58 20.70
CA VAL A 186 -13.48 4.59 19.71
C VAL A 186 -13.85 5.91 20.39
N ASN A 187 -14.56 5.87 21.51
CA ASN A 187 -14.93 7.08 22.26
C ASN A 187 -13.74 7.75 22.93
N ILE A 188 -12.78 6.98 23.46
CA ILE A 188 -11.51 7.51 23.99
C ILE A 188 -10.74 8.22 22.88
N TYR A 189 -10.63 7.61 21.69
CA TYR A 189 -9.96 8.22 20.55
C TYR A 189 -10.62 9.54 20.13
N LYS A 190 -11.96 9.57 20.00
CA LYS A 190 -12.71 10.80 19.72
C LYS A 190 -12.56 11.86 20.83
N LEU A 191 -12.43 11.44 22.09
CA LEU A 191 -12.20 12.34 23.21
C LEU A 191 -10.81 12.95 23.13
N ARG A 192 -9.78 12.17 22.78
CA ARG A 192 -8.41 12.67 22.55
C ARG A 192 -8.37 13.73 21.45
N GLU A 193 -9.04 13.48 20.34
CA GLU A 193 -9.18 14.44 19.24
C GLU A 193 -9.87 15.74 19.71
N LYS A 194 -11.08 15.65 20.29
CA LYS A 194 -11.84 16.82 20.74
C LYS A 194 -11.12 17.63 21.81
N ALA A 195 -10.35 16.95 22.67
CA ALA A 195 -9.53 17.58 23.70
C ALA A 195 -8.21 18.16 23.16
N LYS A 196 -7.93 18.02 21.86
CA LYS A 196 -6.68 18.41 21.18
C LYS A 196 -5.45 17.68 21.73
N VAL A 197 -5.65 16.53 22.39
CA VAL A 197 -4.55 15.67 22.83
C VAL A 197 -3.87 15.06 21.60
N LEU A 198 -4.67 14.61 20.62
CA LEU A 198 -4.18 14.21 19.31
C LEU A 198 -4.51 15.29 18.28
N ASP A 199 -3.58 15.52 17.36
CA ASP A 199 -3.74 16.37 16.19
C ASP A 199 -3.90 15.51 14.93
N LEU A 200 -5.13 15.45 14.41
CA LEU A 200 -5.46 14.61 13.25
C LEU A 200 -5.38 15.40 11.92
N SER A 201 -4.89 16.65 11.92
CA SER A 201 -4.85 17.50 10.72
C SER A 201 -3.94 16.95 9.61
N TYR A 202 -3.01 16.05 9.95
CA TYR A 202 -2.11 15.35 9.04
C TYR A 202 -2.44 13.85 8.93
N GLY A 203 -3.68 13.45 9.21
CA GLY A 203 -4.06 12.03 9.20
C GLY A 203 -3.52 11.24 10.40
N ASN A 204 -3.79 9.94 10.41
CA ASN A 204 -3.49 9.01 11.49
C ASN A 204 -2.94 7.65 11.00
N GLY A 205 -2.56 7.57 9.72
CA GLY A 205 -2.08 6.35 9.09
C GLY A 205 -0.67 5.96 9.54
N THR A 206 -0.35 4.70 9.28
CA THR A 206 0.93 4.08 9.63
C THR A 206 1.91 4.05 8.46
N ALA A 207 1.45 4.26 7.22
CA ALA A 207 2.23 4.14 5.99
C ALA A 207 2.99 2.80 5.91
N ASN A 208 2.32 1.70 6.29
CA ASN A 208 2.95 0.40 6.48
C ASN A 208 2.68 -0.61 5.36
N THR A 209 1.83 -0.28 4.38
CA THR A 209 1.21 -1.26 3.49
C THR A 209 2.03 -1.49 2.24
N ASN A 210 2.27 -0.46 1.43
CA ASN A 210 2.95 -0.59 0.15
C ASN A 210 3.86 0.59 -0.17
N LEU A 211 4.74 0.38 -1.15
CA LEU A 211 5.66 1.36 -1.70
C LEU A 211 5.45 1.47 -3.22
N ILE A 212 5.44 2.69 -3.75
CA ILE A 212 5.41 2.91 -5.21
C ILE A 212 6.28 4.10 -5.61
N TYR A 213 6.88 4.03 -6.80
CA TYR A 213 7.60 5.14 -7.40
C TYR A 213 6.78 5.84 -8.49
N HIS A 214 6.63 7.16 -8.39
CA HIS A 214 5.99 7.96 -9.43
C HIS A 214 6.46 9.42 -9.39
N HIS A 215 6.80 9.99 -10.55
CA HIS A 215 7.20 11.40 -10.69
C HIS A 215 8.30 11.84 -9.70
N GLY A 216 9.45 11.15 -9.73
CA GLY A 216 10.60 11.50 -8.88
C GLY A 216 10.47 11.09 -7.42
N LYS A 217 9.37 10.43 -7.01
CA LYS A 217 9.02 10.23 -5.60
C LYS A 217 8.72 8.77 -5.31
N LEU A 218 9.46 8.21 -4.35
CA LEU A 218 9.09 6.97 -3.68
C LEU A 218 8.06 7.30 -2.59
N LEU A 219 6.91 6.62 -2.62
CA LEU A 219 5.76 6.88 -1.76
C LEU A 219 5.50 5.67 -0.86
N ALA A 220 5.44 5.88 0.45
CA ALA A 220 4.90 4.91 1.41
C ALA A 220 3.40 5.11 1.60
N LEU A 221 2.65 4.02 1.49
CA LEU A 221 1.20 4.02 1.38
C LEU A 221 0.53 3.21 2.49
N GLN A 222 -0.68 3.63 2.85
CA GLN A 222 -1.62 2.88 3.68
C GLN A 222 -3.04 3.33 3.30
N GLU A 223 -3.97 2.38 3.20
CA GLU A 223 -5.32 2.54 2.62
C GLU A 223 -6.16 3.73 3.12
N ALA A 224 -5.88 4.27 4.30
CA ALA A 224 -6.71 5.27 4.97
C ALA A 224 -6.02 6.63 5.19
N ASP A 225 -4.85 6.87 4.60
CA ASP A 225 -4.11 8.12 4.76
C ASP A 225 -3.51 8.61 3.44
N LYS A 226 -2.91 9.80 3.45
CA LYS A 226 -2.18 10.34 2.30
C LYS A 226 -0.79 9.69 2.20
N PRO A 227 -0.20 9.65 1.00
CA PRO A 227 1.14 9.10 0.81
C PRO A 227 2.22 9.90 1.54
N TYR A 228 3.21 9.20 2.09
CA TYR A 228 4.43 9.79 2.64
C TYR A 228 5.59 9.66 1.64
N VAL A 229 6.29 10.75 1.37
CA VAL A 229 7.41 10.78 0.42
C VAL A 229 8.70 10.37 1.12
N LEU A 230 9.41 9.45 0.49
CA LEU A 230 10.70 8.93 0.92
C LEU A 230 11.79 9.34 -0.06
N LYS A 231 12.97 9.63 0.49
CA LYS A 231 14.21 9.84 -0.25
C LYS A 231 15.20 8.75 0.10
N VAL A 232 15.75 8.11 -0.92
CA VAL A 232 16.92 7.24 -0.76
C VAL A 232 18.16 8.12 -0.88
N LEU A 233 19.01 8.10 0.14
CA LEU A 233 20.24 8.88 0.19
C LEU A 233 21.38 8.14 -0.53
N GLU A 234 22.44 8.86 -0.89
CA GLU A 234 23.56 8.30 -1.66
C GLU A 234 24.28 7.15 -0.95
N ASP A 235 24.35 7.21 0.39
CA ASP A 235 24.91 6.17 1.25
C ASP A 235 23.97 4.97 1.46
N GLY A 236 22.75 5.01 0.90
CA GLY A 236 21.73 3.99 1.08
C GLY A 236 20.87 4.18 2.33
N ASP A 237 20.94 5.33 3.02
CA ASP A 237 19.96 5.64 4.07
C ASP A 237 18.59 6.03 3.47
N LEU A 238 17.55 5.99 4.31
CA LEU A 238 16.18 6.37 3.94
C LEU A 238 15.70 7.52 4.80
N GLN A 239 15.17 8.56 4.16
CA GLN A 239 14.61 9.73 4.84
C GLN A 239 13.14 9.93 4.48
N THR A 240 12.28 10.09 5.48
CA THR A 240 10.91 10.60 5.26
C THR A 240 10.94 12.11 5.10
N LEU A 241 10.55 12.61 3.92
CA LEU A 241 10.51 14.05 3.63
C LEU A 241 9.23 14.72 4.14
N GLY A 242 8.09 14.03 4.04
CA GLY A 242 6.79 14.58 4.42
C GLY A 242 5.64 13.84 3.75
N MET A 243 4.49 14.49 3.64
CA MET A 243 3.30 13.97 2.96
C MET A 243 3.07 14.69 1.64
N ILE A 244 2.35 14.07 0.71
CA ILE A 244 1.89 14.73 -0.51
C ILE A 244 0.37 14.80 -0.53
N ASP A 245 -0.18 15.98 -0.82
CA ASP A 245 -1.62 16.20 -0.98
C ASP A 245 -2.00 16.76 -2.36
N TYR A 246 -1.03 16.74 -3.29
CA TYR A 246 -1.17 17.15 -4.69
C TYR A 246 -1.76 18.56 -4.83
N ASP A 247 -1.13 19.55 -4.20
CA ASP A 247 -1.61 20.93 -4.14
C ASP A 247 -3.05 21.02 -3.59
N LYS A 248 -3.30 20.27 -2.50
CA LYS A 248 -4.61 20.13 -1.83
C LYS A 248 -5.71 19.47 -2.67
N ARG A 249 -5.37 18.83 -3.80
CA ARG A 249 -6.36 18.14 -4.65
C ARG A 249 -6.72 16.76 -4.10
N LEU A 250 -5.87 16.17 -3.25
CA LEU A 250 -6.16 14.95 -2.51
C LEU A 250 -6.85 15.26 -1.17
N ALA A 251 -8.18 15.10 -1.16
CA ALA A 251 -9.04 15.34 0.00
C ALA A 251 -9.67 14.06 0.60
N HIS A 252 -9.44 12.91 -0.03
CA HIS A 252 -9.88 11.59 0.41
C HIS A 252 -8.66 10.69 0.69
N SER A 253 -8.90 9.48 1.18
CA SER A 253 -7.86 8.44 1.34
C SER A 253 -7.18 8.09 0.02
N PHE A 254 -6.05 7.41 0.10
CA PHE A 254 -5.27 6.98 -1.05
C PHE A 254 -4.99 5.48 -0.92
N THR A 255 -5.39 4.68 -1.92
CA THR A 255 -5.19 3.23 -1.90
C THR A 255 -3.72 2.88 -1.74
N ALA A 256 -3.41 1.76 -1.07
CA ALA A 256 -2.05 1.24 -1.08
C ALA A 256 -1.66 0.58 -2.41
N HIS A 257 -2.59 0.39 -3.34
CA HIS A 257 -2.33 -0.29 -4.62
C HIS A 257 -2.62 0.57 -5.86
N PRO A 258 -2.04 1.77 -5.99
CA PRO A 258 -2.10 2.51 -7.24
C PRO A 258 -1.36 1.72 -8.35
N LYS A 259 -1.76 1.93 -9.60
CA LYS A 259 -1.11 1.31 -10.77
C LYS A 259 -0.49 2.38 -11.65
N VAL A 260 0.80 2.25 -11.96
CA VAL A 260 1.49 3.10 -12.93
C VAL A 260 1.42 2.42 -14.29
N ASP A 261 0.94 3.13 -15.31
CA ASP A 261 0.98 2.62 -16.68
C ASP A 261 2.40 2.82 -17.25
N PRO A 262 3.13 1.74 -17.60
CA PRO A 262 4.50 1.83 -18.08
C PRO A 262 4.64 2.56 -19.43
N VAL A 263 3.55 2.75 -20.19
CA VAL A 263 3.57 3.45 -21.49
C VAL A 263 3.29 4.94 -21.35
N THR A 264 2.29 5.33 -20.56
CA THR A 264 1.93 6.75 -20.40
C THR A 264 2.71 7.44 -19.27
N GLY A 265 3.23 6.65 -18.33
CA GLY A 265 3.84 7.13 -17.09
C GLY A 265 2.82 7.69 -16.09
N GLU A 266 1.53 7.59 -16.36
CA GLU A 266 0.48 8.07 -15.47
C GLU A 266 0.20 7.05 -14.35
N MET A 267 -0.15 7.56 -13.17
CA MET A 267 -0.58 6.74 -12.04
C MET A 267 -2.09 6.82 -11.86
N PHE A 268 -2.72 5.65 -11.83
CA PHE A 268 -4.13 5.44 -11.56
C PHE A 268 -4.30 5.04 -10.10
N THR A 269 -5.23 5.68 -9.40
CA THR A 269 -5.43 5.48 -7.96
C THR A 269 -6.88 5.73 -7.57
N PHE A 270 -7.26 5.33 -6.38
CA PHE A 270 -8.55 5.65 -5.78
C PHE A 270 -8.40 5.83 -4.27
N GLY A 271 -9.45 6.33 -3.62
CA GLY A 271 -9.61 6.26 -2.18
C GLY A 271 -10.94 5.64 -1.83
N TYR A 272 -11.00 4.87 -0.75
CA TYR A 272 -12.24 4.37 -0.18
C TYR A 272 -12.44 4.80 1.28
N GLY A 273 -13.68 4.92 1.72
CA GLY A 273 -14.03 5.34 3.07
C GLY A 273 -15.44 4.97 3.48
N HIS A 274 -15.76 5.19 4.77
CA HIS A 274 -17.02 4.76 5.38
C HIS A 274 -17.84 5.88 6.02
N GLU A 275 -17.37 7.14 5.97
CA GLU A 275 -18.01 8.26 6.68
C GLU A 275 -19.20 8.87 5.93
N GLY A 276 -19.40 8.50 4.67
CA GLY A 276 -20.53 8.90 3.83
C GLY A 276 -20.19 8.76 2.34
N PRO A 277 -21.20 8.76 1.44
CA PRO A 277 -20.95 8.74 0.01
C PRO A 277 -20.32 10.07 -0.49
N PRO A 278 -19.50 10.04 -1.56
CA PRO A 278 -19.10 8.85 -2.29
C PRO A 278 -18.13 7.98 -1.48
N TYR A 279 -18.39 6.66 -1.44
CA TYR A 279 -17.57 5.72 -0.69
C TYR A 279 -16.25 5.39 -1.41
N ILE A 280 -16.22 5.54 -2.74
CA ILE A 280 -15.05 5.32 -3.60
C ILE A 280 -14.86 6.57 -4.46
N THR A 281 -13.62 7.07 -4.54
CA THR A 281 -13.25 8.18 -5.43
C THR A 281 -12.02 7.81 -6.24
N TYR A 282 -12.16 7.74 -7.56
CA TYR A 282 -11.10 7.43 -8.51
C TYR A 282 -10.37 8.70 -8.97
N ARG A 283 -9.07 8.55 -9.27
CA ARG A 283 -8.15 9.62 -9.67
C ARG A 283 -7.14 9.11 -10.71
N VAL A 284 -6.77 10.02 -11.60
CA VAL A 284 -5.61 9.89 -12.48
C VAL A 284 -4.59 10.94 -12.09
N ILE A 285 -3.32 10.58 -12.03
CA ILE A 285 -2.20 11.47 -11.79
C ILE A 285 -1.30 11.39 -13.01
N SER A 286 -1.02 12.53 -13.63
CA SER A 286 -0.15 12.59 -14.80
C SER A 286 1.28 12.16 -14.45
N LYS A 287 2.07 11.77 -15.46
CA LYS A 287 3.51 11.50 -15.32
C LYS A 287 4.31 12.64 -14.66
N ASP A 288 3.78 13.87 -14.75
CA ASP A 288 4.38 15.08 -14.20
C ASP A 288 3.84 15.41 -12.79
N GLY A 289 3.13 14.46 -12.15
CA GLY A 289 2.64 14.58 -10.78
C GLY A 289 1.36 15.40 -10.62
N PHE A 290 0.67 15.77 -11.70
CA PHE A 290 -0.59 16.54 -11.60
C PHE A 290 -1.78 15.60 -11.36
N MET A 291 -2.47 15.75 -10.22
CA MET A 291 -3.68 14.98 -9.92
C MET A 291 -4.91 15.58 -10.63
N HIS A 292 -5.54 14.82 -11.52
CA HIS A 292 -6.76 15.24 -12.21
C HIS A 292 -8.00 15.28 -11.28
N ASP A 293 -9.10 15.80 -11.79
CA ASP A 293 -10.37 15.92 -11.06
C ASP A 293 -10.87 14.54 -10.58
N PRO A 294 -11.56 14.47 -9.41
CA PRO A 294 -12.09 13.22 -8.88
C PRO A 294 -13.21 12.66 -9.75
N VAL A 295 -13.27 11.34 -9.83
CA VAL A 295 -14.41 10.60 -10.38
C VAL A 295 -15.02 9.76 -9.27
N PRO A 296 -16.15 10.19 -8.66
CA PRO A 296 -16.88 9.39 -7.70
C PRO A 296 -17.37 8.09 -8.33
N ILE A 297 -17.19 6.95 -7.67
CA ILE A 297 -17.73 5.66 -8.13
C ILE A 297 -18.88 5.26 -7.22
N THR A 298 -20.08 5.15 -7.78
CA THR A 298 -21.29 4.86 -7.02
C THR A 298 -21.37 3.38 -6.63
N ILE A 299 -21.32 3.12 -5.32
CA ILE A 299 -21.62 1.83 -4.71
C ILE A 299 -22.64 2.02 -3.58
N SER A 300 -23.39 0.96 -3.26
CA SER A 300 -24.55 1.06 -2.36
C SER A 300 -24.20 1.15 -0.88
N GLU A 301 -23.06 0.60 -0.48
CA GLU A 301 -22.63 0.49 0.90
C GLU A 301 -21.10 0.63 0.98
N PRO A 302 -20.54 1.06 2.14
CA PRO A 302 -19.10 1.12 2.31
C PRO A 302 -18.51 -0.29 2.41
N ILE A 303 -17.57 -0.58 1.52
CA ILE A 303 -16.82 -1.83 1.49
C ILE A 303 -15.32 -1.58 1.68
N MET A 304 -14.58 -2.63 2.01
CA MET A 304 -13.13 -2.66 1.83
C MET A 304 -12.83 -2.99 0.36
N MET A 305 -12.23 -2.04 -0.35
CA MET A 305 -11.68 -2.24 -1.69
C MET A 305 -10.16 -2.06 -1.59
N HIS A 306 -9.44 -3.16 -1.39
CA HIS A 306 -8.00 -3.16 -1.12
C HIS A 306 -7.18 -2.84 -2.37
N ASP A 307 -7.57 -3.42 -3.51
CA ASP A 307 -6.86 -3.29 -4.77
C ASP A 307 -7.84 -3.05 -5.92
N PHE A 308 -7.30 -2.67 -7.07
CA PHE A 308 -8.01 -2.50 -8.33
C PHE A 308 -7.06 -2.87 -9.49
N ALA A 309 -7.55 -2.89 -10.72
CA ALA A 309 -6.71 -3.13 -11.89
C ALA A 309 -6.92 -2.09 -12.97
N ILE A 310 -5.94 -1.94 -13.85
CA ILE A 310 -6.04 -1.15 -15.07
C ILE A 310 -5.77 -2.02 -16.28
N THR A 311 -6.30 -1.63 -17.43
CA THR A 311 -5.92 -2.08 -18.75
C THR A 311 -5.42 -0.88 -19.56
N GLU A 312 -5.13 -1.08 -20.85
CA GLU A 312 -4.83 0.01 -21.77
C GLU A 312 -5.92 1.10 -21.75
N ASN A 313 -7.21 0.71 -21.72
CA ASN A 313 -8.34 1.64 -21.84
C ASN A 313 -9.26 1.70 -20.62
N TYR A 314 -9.19 0.76 -19.68
CA TYR A 314 -10.15 0.63 -18.58
C TYR A 314 -9.50 0.61 -17.20
N ALA A 315 -10.27 1.02 -16.19
CA ALA A 315 -10.04 0.72 -14.78
C ALA A 315 -11.11 -0.27 -14.32
N ILE A 316 -10.72 -1.22 -13.45
CA ILE A 316 -11.57 -2.30 -12.95
C ILE A 316 -11.70 -2.15 -11.43
N PHE A 317 -12.91 -1.83 -10.97
CA PHE A 317 -13.25 -1.67 -9.56
C PHE A 317 -13.88 -2.94 -8.99
N LEU A 318 -13.52 -3.28 -7.75
CA LEU A 318 -13.91 -4.53 -7.11
C LEU A 318 -14.94 -4.25 -6.01
N ASP A 319 -16.23 -4.32 -6.36
CA ASP A 319 -17.31 -4.22 -5.37
C ASP A 319 -17.59 -5.59 -4.76
N LEU A 320 -16.78 -5.92 -3.76
CA LEU A 320 -16.74 -7.21 -3.08
C LEU A 320 -17.46 -7.13 -1.73
N PRO A 321 -18.11 -8.21 -1.27
CA PRO A 321 -19.04 -8.16 -0.13
C PRO A 321 -18.33 -8.19 1.24
N LEU A 322 -17.23 -7.46 1.41
CA LEU A 322 -16.58 -7.20 2.70
C LEU A 322 -16.94 -5.79 3.18
N TYR A 323 -17.98 -5.70 4.01
CA TYR A 323 -18.61 -4.43 4.38
C TYR A 323 -18.03 -3.81 5.64
N PHE A 324 -18.03 -2.48 5.68
CA PHE A 324 -17.78 -1.71 6.90
C PHE A 324 -19.09 -1.57 7.70
N ARG A 325 -19.27 -2.38 8.75
CA ARG A 325 -20.48 -2.41 9.59
C ARG A 325 -20.16 -2.14 11.07
N PRO A 326 -19.89 -0.88 11.47
CA PRO A 326 -19.61 -0.54 12.87
C PRO A 326 -20.71 -0.91 13.87
N LYS A 327 -21.96 -1.06 13.41
CA LYS A 327 -23.10 -1.50 14.23
C LYS A 327 -22.97 -2.97 14.68
N ASP A 328 -22.32 -3.81 13.86
CA ASP A 328 -22.13 -5.23 14.14
C ASP A 328 -21.08 -5.44 15.25
N MET A 329 -20.16 -4.47 15.43
CA MET A 329 -19.10 -4.53 16.44
C MET A 329 -19.64 -4.81 17.85
N VAL A 330 -20.70 -4.12 18.27
CA VAL A 330 -21.29 -4.28 19.61
C VAL A 330 -22.29 -5.43 19.63
N LYS A 331 -23.14 -5.52 18.59
CA LYS A 331 -24.24 -6.49 18.52
C LYS A 331 -23.73 -7.93 18.43
N ASP A 332 -22.77 -8.16 17.55
CA ASP A 332 -22.29 -9.50 17.19
C ASP A 332 -20.88 -9.78 17.74
N LYS A 333 -20.29 -8.81 18.47
CA LYS A 333 -18.93 -8.88 19.04
C LYS A 333 -17.88 -9.25 17.99
N LYS A 334 -18.04 -8.75 16.76
CA LYS A 334 -17.11 -8.92 15.64
C LYS A 334 -16.24 -7.68 15.42
N LEU A 335 -15.21 -7.79 14.59
CA LEU A 335 -14.57 -6.61 14.00
C LEU A 335 -15.58 -5.81 13.16
N ILE A 336 -15.23 -4.56 12.85
CA ILE A 336 -16.07 -3.67 12.03
C ILE A 336 -16.17 -4.10 10.56
N TYR A 337 -15.39 -5.10 10.14
CA TYR A 337 -15.42 -5.67 8.80
C TYR A 337 -16.22 -6.98 8.82
N SER A 338 -17.29 -7.03 8.03
CA SER A 338 -18.18 -8.19 7.97
C SER A 338 -18.30 -8.67 6.53
N PHE A 339 -17.87 -9.91 6.27
CA PHE A 339 -18.08 -10.55 4.97
C PHE A 339 -19.52 -11.09 4.84
N ASP A 340 -20.16 -10.82 3.71
CA ASP A 340 -21.52 -11.24 3.42
C ASP A 340 -21.53 -12.33 2.34
N ALA A 341 -21.46 -13.59 2.76
CA ALA A 341 -21.46 -14.75 1.87
C ALA A 341 -22.74 -14.89 1.02
N SER A 342 -23.82 -14.17 1.36
CA SER A 342 -25.08 -14.20 0.61
C SER A 342 -25.07 -13.33 -0.65
N LYS A 343 -24.11 -12.41 -0.76
CA LYS A 343 -24.02 -11.47 -1.88
C LYS A 343 -22.99 -11.91 -2.92
N LYS A 344 -23.30 -11.65 -4.19
CA LYS A 344 -22.35 -11.86 -5.28
C LYS A 344 -21.25 -10.80 -5.26
N ALA A 345 -20.11 -11.11 -5.89
CA ALA A 345 -19.08 -10.13 -6.19
C ALA A 345 -19.44 -9.36 -7.47
N ARG A 346 -19.17 -8.06 -7.49
CA ARG A 346 -19.39 -7.19 -8.66
C ARG A 346 -18.10 -6.54 -9.12
N PHE A 347 -17.91 -6.45 -10.43
CA PHE A 347 -16.71 -5.91 -11.08
C PHE A 347 -17.12 -4.77 -12.01
N GLY A 348 -16.67 -3.56 -11.72
CA GLY A 348 -17.02 -2.36 -12.45
C GLY A 348 -15.93 -2.00 -13.43
N VAL A 349 -16.18 -2.15 -14.73
CA VAL A 349 -15.23 -1.79 -15.80
C VAL A 349 -15.58 -0.41 -16.32
N LEU A 350 -14.69 0.57 -16.10
CA LEU A 350 -14.88 1.98 -16.43
C LEU A 350 -13.79 2.42 -17.42
N PRO A 351 -14.12 3.15 -18.52
CA PRO A 351 -13.09 3.80 -19.33
C PRO A 351 -12.19 4.67 -18.45
N ARG A 352 -10.87 4.44 -18.46
CA ARG A 352 -9.97 4.95 -17.42
C ARG A 352 -9.84 6.48 -17.35
N TYR A 353 -10.30 7.20 -18.37
CA TYR A 353 -10.36 8.67 -18.41
C TYR A 353 -11.78 9.24 -18.37
N ALA A 354 -12.79 8.43 -18.04
CA ALA A 354 -14.15 8.89 -17.84
C ALA A 354 -14.20 10.04 -16.81
N LYS A 355 -15.16 10.96 -16.98
CA LYS A 355 -15.32 12.13 -16.10
C LYS A 355 -16.33 11.91 -14.98
N ASP A 356 -17.10 10.84 -15.10
CA ASP A 356 -18.12 10.36 -14.17
C ASP A 356 -18.20 8.83 -14.29
N ASP A 357 -18.99 8.20 -13.42
CA ASP A 357 -19.22 6.75 -13.42
C ASP A 357 -20.35 6.31 -14.36
N LEU A 358 -20.92 7.19 -15.20
CA LEU A 358 -22.05 6.84 -16.07
C LEU A 358 -21.68 5.80 -17.13
N LEU A 359 -20.39 5.69 -17.45
CA LEU A 359 -19.85 4.73 -18.42
C LEU A 359 -19.40 3.42 -17.78
N ILE A 360 -19.59 3.24 -16.46
CA ILE A 360 -19.22 1.99 -15.80
C ILE A 360 -20.13 0.85 -16.26
N ARG A 361 -19.52 -0.29 -16.56
CA ARG A 361 -20.24 -1.55 -16.80
C ARG A 361 -19.98 -2.51 -15.65
N TRP A 362 -21.03 -2.85 -14.92
CA TRP A 362 -20.95 -3.80 -13.81
C TRP A 362 -21.20 -5.23 -14.29
N PHE A 363 -20.33 -6.14 -13.87
CA PHE A 363 -20.43 -7.57 -14.10
C PHE A 363 -20.58 -8.31 -12.77
N GLU A 364 -21.34 -9.40 -12.74
CA GLU A 364 -21.51 -10.22 -11.54
C GLU A 364 -20.82 -11.57 -11.70
N LEU A 365 -20.10 -11.98 -10.65
CA LEU A 365 -19.54 -13.32 -10.50
C LEU A 365 -19.97 -13.92 -9.15
N PRO A 366 -19.79 -15.24 -8.94
CA PRO A 366 -20.00 -15.86 -7.64
C PRO A 366 -19.27 -15.12 -6.51
N ASN A 367 -19.79 -15.26 -5.28
CA ASN A 367 -19.24 -14.65 -4.08
C ASN A 367 -17.73 -14.93 -3.95
N CYS A 368 -16.96 -13.87 -3.67
CA CYS A 368 -15.53 -13.94 -3.43
C CYS A 368 -15.01 -12.66 -2.78
N PHE A 369 -13.79 -12.72 -2.28
CA PHE A 369 -12.98 -11.55 -1.94
C PHE A 369 -11.63 -11.63 -2.64
N ILE A 370 -11.02 -10.47 -2.90
CA ILE A 370 -9.73 -10.34 -3.56
C ILE A 370 -8.95 -9.31 -2.76
N PHE A 371 -7.79 -9.73 -2.24
CA PHE A 371 -6.79 -8.77 -1.77
C PHE A 371 -5.97 -8.28 -2.96
N HIS A 372 -5.35 -9.17 -3.73
CA HIS A 372 -4.39 -8.76 -4.75
C HIS A 372 -4.71 -9.24 -6.15
N ASN A 373 -4.56 -8.34 -7.12
CA ASN A 373 -4.63 -8.62 -8.54
C ASN A 373 -3.22 -8.74 -9.11
N ALA A 374 -3.02 -9.71 -10.01
CA ALA A 374 -1.76 -9.87 -10.73
C ALA A 374 -1.64 -8.83 -11.86
N ASN A 375 -2.60 -8.83 -12.78
CA ASN A 375 -2.66 -7.91 -13.92
C ASN A 375 -4.03 -7.99 -14.61
N ALA A 376 -4.33 -7.03 -15.49
CA ALA A 376 -5.49 -7.07 -16.36
C ALA A 376 -5.14 -6.55 -17.77
N TRP A 377 -5.89 -7.00 -18.78
CA TRP A 377 -5.72 -6.55 -20.17
C TRP A 377 -7.00 -6.73 -21.00
N GLU A 378 -6.94 -6.31 -22.27
CA GLU A 378 -8.05 -6.41 -23.22
C GLU A 378 -7.75 -7.47 -24.30
N GLU A 379 -8.75 -8.29 -24.64
CA GLU A 379 -8.73 -9.29 -25.72
C GLU A 379 -10.01 -9.21 -26.55
N GLY A 380 -9.96 -8.47 -27.66
CA GLY A 380 -11.13 -8.26 -28.50
C GLY A 380 -12.24 -7.53 -27.74
N ASP A 381 -13.39 -8.17 -27.57
CA ASP A 381 -14.53 -7.63 -26.82
C ASP A 381 -14.46 -7.94 -25.30
N GLU A 382 -13.39 -8.57 -24.82
CA GLU A 382 -13.26 -8.99 -23.42
C GLU A 382 -12.20 -8.21 -22.65
N VAL A 383 -12.49 -7.93 -21.39
CA VAL A 383 -11.49 -7.52 -20.39
C VAL A 383 -11.15 -8.75 -19.54
N VAL A 384 -9.86 -9.05 -19.42
CA VAL A 384 -9.32 -10.18 -18.67
C VAL A 384 -8.66 -9.65 -17.39
N LEU A 385 -8.94 -10.28 -16.25
CA LEU A 385 -8.35 -9.99 -14.95
C LEU A 385 -7.74 -11.27 -14.38
N ILE A 386 -6.48 -11.22 -13.98
CA ILE A 386 -5.81 -12.29 -13.24
C ILE A 386 -5.68 -11.88 -11.78
N THR A 387 -6.18 -12.70 -10.87
CA THR A 387 -6.34 -12.33 -9.47
C THR A 387 -6.20 -13.50 -8.51
N CYS A 388 -5.77 -13.23 -7.28
CA CYS A 388 -5.86 -14.18 -6.16
C CYS A 388 -7.22 -14.03 -5.48
N ARG A 389 -8.03 -15.08 -5.59
CA ARG A 389 -9.41 -15.13 -5.10
C ARG A 389 -9.43 -15.88 -3.77
N LEU A 390 -10.00 -15.23 -2.76
CA LEU A 390 -10.27 -15.78 -1.44
C LEU A 390 -11.75 -16.15 -1.30
N GLU A 391 -12.01 -17.33 -0.75
CA GLU A 391 -13.36 -17.79 -0.43
C GLU A 391 -13.70 -17.51 1.05
N ASN A 392 -14.84 -16.84 1.29
CA ASN A 392 -15.40 -16.56 2.62
C ASN A 392 -14.38 -16.03 3.67
N PRO A 393 -13.71 -14.88 3.42
CA PRO A 393 -12.75 -14.33 4.38
C PRO A 393 -13.42 -14.02 5.73
N ASP A 394 -12.75 -14.40 6.82
CA ASP A 394 -13.09 -13.99 8.17
C ASP A 394 -11.88 -13.31 8.83
N LEU A 395 -11.90 -11.97 8.87
CA LEU A 395 -10.86 -11.17 9.52
C LEU A 395 -10.85 -11.31 11.05
N ASP A 396 -11.90 -11.85 11.68
CA ASP A 396 -11.82 -12.23 13.09
C ASP A 396 -11.01 -13.52 13.30
N MET A 397 -10.98 -14.42 12.30
CA MET A 397 -10.23 -15.67 12.34
C MET A 397 -8.73 -15.48 12.13
N VAL A 398 -8.29 -14.37 11.53
CA VAL A 398 -6.84 -14.13 11.37
C VAL A 398 -6.17 -13.73 12.69
N ASN A 399 -6.91 -13.45 13.76
CA ASN A 399 -6.33 -13.20 15.08
C ASN A 399 -5.86 -14.51 15.77
N GLY A 400 -4.59 -14.89 15.55
CA GLY A 400 -3.83 -15.90 16.32
C GLY A 400 -3.44 -17.19 15.59
N GLU A 401 -2.33 -17.83 16.01
CA GLU A 401 -1.64 -18.94 15.30
C GLU A 401 -2.54 -20.08 14.80
N VAL A 402 -3.45 -20.57 15.64
CA VAL A 402 -4.26 -21.77 15.31
C VAL A 402 -5.30 -21.45 14.23
N LYS A 403 -5.78 -20.20 14.18
CA LYS A 403 -6.88 -19.81 13.32
C LYS A 403 -6.42 -19.26 11.96
N GLU A 404 -5.16 -18.86 11.83
CA GLU A 404 -4.54 -18.42 10.57
C GLU A 404 -4.16 -19.56 9.59
N LYS A 405 -4.24 -20.83 10.01
CA LYS A 405 -3.87 -21.95 9.14
C LYS A 405 -4.77 -21.99 7.90
N LEU A 406 -4.15 -22.22 6.74
CA LEU A 406 -4.81 -22.23 5.43
C LEU A 406 -5.84 -23.35 5.26
N GLU A 407 -5.90 -24.34 6.16
CA GLU A 407 -6.99 -25.34 6.19
C GLU A 407 -8.39 -24.69 6.29
N ASN A 408 -8.46 -23.42 6.74
CA ASN A 408 -9.69 -22.63 6.83
C ASN A 408 -9.82 -21.55 5.73
N PHE A 409 -8.85 -21.39 4.84
CA PHE A 409 -8.81 -20.32 3.83
C PHE A 409 -8.43 -20.87 2.45
N SER A 410 -9.35 -20.77 1.48
CA SER A 410 -9.03 -21.10 0.08
C SER A 410 -8.59 -19.83 -0.66
N ASN A 411 -7.31 -19.73 -1.00
CA ASN A 411 -6.75 -18.63 -1.79
C ASN A 411 -6.06 -19.15 -3.04
N GLU A 412 -6.61 -18.81 -4.20
CA GLU A 412 -6.34 -19.47 -5.48
C GLU A 412 -6.19 -18.42 -6.59
N LEU A 413 -5.32 -18.67 -7.56
CA LEU A 413 -5.21 -17.84 -8.75
C LEU A 413 -6.39 -18.11 -9.69
N TYR A 414 -7.03 -17.05 -10.20
CA TYR A 414 -8.14 -17.11 -11.14
C TYR A 414 -7.90 -16.19 -12.33
N GLU A 415 -8.42 -16.61 -13.49
CA GLU A 415 -8.71 -15.76 -14.63
C GLU A 415 -10.19 -15.41 -14.63
N MET A 416 -10.51 -14.12 -14.70
CA MET A 416 -11.86 -13.60 -14.84
C MET A 416 -11.97 -12.87 -16.18
N ARG A 417 -13.05 -13.10 -16.91
CA ARG A 417 -13.32 -12.49 -18.21
C ARG A 417 -14.64 -11.74 -18.18
N PHE A 418 -14.63 -10.52 -18.70
CA PHE A 418 -15.77 -9.62 -18.74
C PHE A 418 -16.03 -9.20 -20.19
N ASN A 419 -17.10 -9.70 -20.80
CA ASN A 419 -17.41 -9.39 -22.18
C ASN A 419 -18.14 -8.04 -22.29
N MET A 420 -17.43 -7.04 -22.80
CA MET A 420 -17.86 -5.64 -22.93
C MET A 420 -18.93 -5.42 -23.99
N LYS A 421 -19.37 -6.46 -24.70
CA LYS A 421 -20.49 -6.41 -25.65
C LYS A 421 -21.71 -7.14 -25.11
N SER A 422 -21.58 -8.44 -24.83
CA SER A 422 -22.68 -9.31 -24.37
C SER A 422 -23.07 -9.07 -22.91
N GLY A 423 -22.15 -8.61 -22.06
CA GLY A 423 -22.39 -8.42 -20.62
C GLY A 423 -22.24 -9.69 -19.80
N LEU A 424 -21.79 -10.77 -20.44
CA LEU A 424 -21.47 -12.01 -19.74
C LEU A 424 -20.13 -11.88 -19.03
N ALA A 425 -20.02 -12.55 -17.89
CA ALA A 425 -18.77 -12.73 -17.16
C ALA A 425 -18.55 -14.20 -16.86
N SER A 426 -17.28 -14.60 -16.83
CA SER A 426 -16.87 -15.96 -16.49
C SER A 426 -15.60 -15.94 -15.65
N GLN A 427 -15.35 -17.02 -14.92
CA GLN A 427 -14.12 -17.20 -14.17
C GLN A 427 -13.60 -18.63 -14.32
N LYS A 428 -12.28 -18.77 -14.34
CA LYS A 428 -11.56 -20.04 -14.47
C LYS A 428 -10.47 -20.10 -13.39
N LYS A 429 -10.47 -21.18 -12.61
CA LYS A 429 -9.43 -21.46 -11.61
C LYS A 429 -8.13 -21.83 -12.32
N LEU A 430 -7.02 -21.24 -11.89
CA LEU A 430 -5.68 -21.43 -12.47
C LEU A 430 -4.71 -22.15 -11.53
N SER A 431 -4.95 -22.20 -10.22
CA SER A 431 -4.00 -22.85 -9.29
C SER A 431 -4.71 -23.67 -8.23
N ALA A 432 -3.99 -24.58 -7.58
CA ALA A 432 -4.38 -25.07 -6.27
C ALA A 432 -4.38 -23.93 -5.23
N SER A 433 -4.94 -24.19 -4.04
CA SER A 433 -4.98 -23.20 -2.96
C SER A 433 -3.59 -22.90 -2.38
N ALA A 434 -3.50 -21.85 -1.57
CA ALA A 434 -2.32 -21.30 -0.89
C ALA A 434 -1.47 -20.31 -1.72
N VAL A 435 -2.07 -19.56 -2.65
CA VAL A 435 -1.33 -18.60 -3.50
C VAL A 435 -1.83 -17.17 -3.29
N ASP A 436 -0.91 -16.24 -3.00
CA ASP A 436 -1.17 -14.79 -2.93
C ASP A 436 0.07 -13.97 -3.32
N PHE A 437 0.01 -12.64 -3.18
CA PHE A 437 1.03 -11.68 -3.57
C PHE A 437 1.50 -11.90 -5.02
N PRO A 438 0.56 -11.89 -5.99
CA PRO A 438 0.92 -12.11 -7.37
C PRO A 438 1.75 -10.93 -7.89
N ARG A 439 2.82 -11.24 -8.62
CA ARG A 439 3.70 -10.30 -9.31
C ARG A 439 3.87 -10.71 -10.76
N VAL A 440 4.02 -9.69 -11.60
CA VAL A 440 4.27 -9.81 -13.04
C VAL A 440 5.46 -8.92 -13.38
N ASN A 441 5.96 -9.02 -14.60
CA ASN A 441 6.84 -8.00 -15.15
C ASN A 441 6.04 -6.68 -15.30
N GLU A 442 6.39 -5.66 -14.51
CA GLU A 442 5.62 -4.40 -14.42
C GLU A 442 5.61 -3.58 -15.72
N TYR A 443 6.52 -3.87 -16.67
CA TYR A 443 6.45 -3.31 -18.03
C TYR A 443 5.23 -3.80 -18.82
N TYR A 444 4.54 -4.84 -18.34
CA TYR A 444 3.30 -5.36 -18.90
C TYR A 444 2.05 -4.97 -18.10
N THR A 445 2.16 -4.09 -17.09
CA THR A 445 0.97 -3.61 -16.35
C THR A 445 -0.06 -3.02 -17.32
N GLY A 446 -1.29 -3.52 -17.22
CA GLY A 446 -2.41 -3.15 -18.10
C GLY A 446 -2.40 -3.80 -19.49
N ARG A 447 -1.45 -4.68 -19.76
CA ARG A 447 -1.23 -5.35 -21.06
C ARG A 447 -1.14 -6.86 -20.88
N LYS A 448 -1.37 -7.58 -21.99
CA LYS A 448 -1.34 -9.04 -21.98
C LYS A 448 0.05 -9.53 -21.58
N GLN A 449 0.09 -10.41 -20.58
CA GLN A 449 1.29 -11.07 -20.07
C GLN A 449 1.05 -12.58 -20.02
N ARG A 450 2.15 -13.35 -20.03
CA ARG A 450 2.16 -14.81 -19.96
C ARG A 450 2.51 -15.35 -18.57
N TYR A 451 3.45 -14.74 -17.86
CA TYR A 451 3.99 -15.27 -16.61
C TYR A 451 3.51 -14.50 -15.37
N VAL A 452 3.02 -15.27 -14.39
CA VAL A 452 2.68 -14.78 -13.05
C VAL A 452 3.56 -15.47 -12.04
N TYR A 453 4.18 -14.69 -11.16
CA TYR A 453 4.86 -15.18 -9.97
C TYR A 453 3.93 -15.00 -8.78
N GLY A 454 3.79 -16.01 -7.93
CA GLY A 454 3.00 -15.94 -6.71
C GLY A 454 3.80 -16.46 -5.52
N THR A 455 3.39 -16.09 -4.32
CA THR A 455 3.91 -16.68 -3.10
C THR A 455 3.09 -17.91 -2.73
N ILE A 456 3.76 -18.97 -2.25
CA ILE A 456 3.10 -20.13 -1.66
C ILE A 456 3.03 -19.89 -0.15
N LEU A 457 1.82 -19.83 0.37
CA LEU A 457 1.55 -19.54 1.78
C LEU A 457 1.57 -20.82 2.64
N ASP A 458 2.00 -20.67 3.89
CA ASP A 458 1.83 -21.64 4.98
C ASP A 458 0.73 -21.16 5.95
N SER A 459 0.72 -19.86 6.22
CA SER A 459 -0.37 -19.11 6.82
C SER A 459 -0.54 -17.79 6.07
N ILE A 460 -1.54 -16.97 6.45
CA ILE A 460 -1.83 -15.66 5.85
C ILE A 460 -0.59 -14.75 5.79
N ALA A 461 0.34 -14.90 6.74
CA ALA A 461 1.54 -14.07 6.84
C ALA A 461 2.84 -14.77 6.43
N LYS A 462 2.85 -16.11 6.41
CA LYS A 462 4.07 -16.91 6.26
C LYS A 462 4.19 -17.46 4.84
N VAL A 463 5.12 -16.91 4.06
CA VAL A 463 5.45 -17.38 2.70
C VAL A 463 6.47 -18.51 2.80
N LYS A 464 6.15 -19.73 2.37
CA LYS A 464 7.09 -20.87 2.37
C LYS A 464 7.77 -21.14 1.03
N GLY A 465 7.27 -20.52 -0.05
CA GLY A 465 7.76 -20.77 -1.40
C GLY A 465 7.36 -19.68 -2.38
N ILE A 466 7.91 -19.75 -3.58
CA ILE A 466 7.51 -18.93 -4.73
C ILE A 466 7.14 -19.88 -5.87
N VAL A 467 6.05 -19.57 -6.57
CA VAL A 467 5.54 -20.34 -7.69
C VAL A 467 5.52 -19.48 -8.94
N LYS A 468 5.83 -20.09 -10.09
CA LYS A 468 5.71 -19.48 -11.41
C LYS A 468 4.62 -20.18 -12.22
N PHE A 469 3.70 -19.39 -12.74
CA PHE A 469 2.62 -19.82 -13.63
C PHE A 469 2.89 -19.37 -15.06
N ASP A 470 2.58 -20.24 -16.01
CA ASP A 470 2.50 -19.94 -17.44
C ASP A 470 1.03 -19.95 -17.89
N LEU A 471 0.47 -18.77 -18.13
CA LEU A 471 -0.94 -18.57 -18.50
C LEU A 471 -1.28 -19.09 -19.90
N HIS A 472 -0.29 -19.42 -20.74
CA HIS A 472 -0.55 -20.05 -22.03
C HIS A 472 -0.72 -21.57 -21.93
N THR A 473 -0.37 -22.16 -20.78
CA THR A 473 -0.54 -23.58 -20.52
C THR A 473 -1.80 -23.80 -19.69
N GLU A 474 -2.56 -24.85 -20.00
CA GLU A 474 -3.77 -25.18 -19.25
C GLU A 474 -3.42 -25.71 -17.83
N PRO A 475 -4.17 -25.30 -16.79
CA PRO A 475 -3.99 -25.86 -15.46
C PRO A 475 -4.37 -27.35 -15.42
N GLU A 476 -3.61 -28.12 -14.65
CA GLU A 476 -3.87 -29.53 -14.45
C GLU A 476 -5.04 -29.71 -13.46
N ALA A 477 -6.09 -30.41 -13.87
CA ALA A 477 -7.28 -30.60 -13.06
C ALA A 477 -7.01 -31.52 -11.86
N GLY A 478 -7.66 -31.25 -10.73
CA GLY A 478 -7.63 -32.13 -9.55
C GLY A 478 -6.40 -31.97 -8.64
N LYS A 479 -5.51 -31.00 -8.90
CA LYS A 479 -4.42 -30.67 -7.97
C LYS A 479 -4.95 -30.02 -6.69
N GLU A 480 -4.58 -30.61 -5.55
CA GLU A 480 -4.87 -30.07 -4.21
C GLU A 480 -3.71 -29.21 -3.67
N LYS A 481 -2.50 -29.35 -4.24
CA LYS A 481 -1.28 -28.66 -3.82
C LYS A 481 -0.56 -28.04 -5.01
N ILE A 482 0.24 -27.02 -4.72
CA ILE A 482 1.10 -26.35 -5.70
C ILE A 482 2.32 -27.21 -5.97
N GLU A 483 2.38 -27.80 -7.16
CA GLU A 483 3.46 -28.66 -7.64
C GLU A 483 3.62 -28.46 -9.15
N VAL A 484 4.86 -28.56 -9.64
CA VAL A 484 5.19 -28.40 -11.07
C VAL A 484 4.36 -29.36 -11.93
N GLY A 485 3.81 -28.86 -13.04
CA GLY A 485 2.96 -29.59 -13.98
C GLY A 485 1.73 -28.78 -14.40
N GLY A 486 1.31 -28.95 -15.66
CA GLY A 486 0.31 -28.07 -16.29
C GLY A 486 0.85 -26.65 -16.39
N ASN A 487 0.07 -25.67 -15.96
CA ASN A 487 0.45 -24.26 -15.95
C ASN A 487 1.45 -23.87 -14.86
N VAL A 488 1.75 -24.74 -13.89
CA VAL A 488 2.80 -24.50 -12.88
C VAL A 488 4.14 -24.94 -13.46
N VAL A 489 4.97 -23.98 -13.86
CA VAL A 489 6.23 -24.25 -14.58
C VAL A 489 7.48 -24.19 -13.70
N GLY A 490 7.36 -23.72 -12.46
CA GLY A 490 8.46 -23.72 -11.50
C GLY A 490 8.01 -23.41 -10.08
N VAL A 491 8.70 -24.00 -9.10
CA VAL A 491 8.50 -23.77 -7.67
C VAL A 491 9.86 -23.64 -6.99
N PHE A 492 10.05 -22.55 -6.26
CA PHE A 492 11.17 -22.35 -5.35
C PHE A 492 10.68 -22.58 -3.91
N ASP A 493 11.19 -23.62 -3.26
CA ASP A 493 10.89 -23.94 -1.87
C ASP A 493 11.97 -23.35 -0.95
N LEU A 494 11.60 -22.57 0.07
CA LEU A 494 12.56 -22.02 1.03
C LEU A 494 13.13 -23.09 1.98
N GLY A 495 12.45 -24.24 2.09
CA GLY A 495 12.75 -25.30 3.03
C GLY A 495 12.10 -25.10 4.41
N PRO A 496 12.18 -26.12 5.28
CA PRO A 496 11.45 -26.14 6.54
C PRO A 496 11.90 -25.05 7.52
N GLY A 497 10.93 -24.36 8.12
CA GLY A 497 11.15 -23.31 9.13
C GLY A 497 11.73 -22.01 8.56
N ARG A 498 11.71 -21.84 7.23
CA ARG A 498 12.16 -20.63 6.55
C ARG A 498 10.98 -19.99 5.82
N PHE A 499 10.86 -18.68 5.99
CA PHE A 499 9.72 -17.94 5.45
C PHE A 499 10.18 -16.67 4.73
N GLY A 500 9.63 -16.43 3.55
CA GLY A 500 9.93 -15.32 2.66
C GLY A 500 9.02 -14.11 2.85
N SER A 501 9.21 -13.12 1.99
CA SER A 501 8.28 -12.02 1.72
C SER A 501 7.67 -12.16 0.32
N GLU A 502 6.85 -11.18 -0.08
CA GLU A 502 6.58 -10.92 -1.49
C GLU A 502 7.90 -10.85 -2.29
N ALA A 503 7.88 -11.45 -3.49
CA ALA A 503 9.02 -11.50 -4.40
C ALA A 503 8.83 -10.56 -5.59
N VAL A 504 9.73 -9.59 -5.72
CA VAL A 504 9.67 -8.58 -6.78
C VAL A 504 10.42 -9.07 -7.99
N PHE A 505 9.78 -9.01 -9.16
CA PHE A 505 10.43 -9.28 -10.43
C PHE A 505 11.22 -8.05 -10.90
N VAL A 506 12.50 -8.25 -11.23
CA VAL A 506 13.36 -7.25 -11.84
C VAL A 506 13.84 -7.80 -13.19
N PRO A 507 13.48 -7.19 -14.33
CA PRO A 507 13.91 -7.69 -15.63
C PRO A 507 15.42 -7.53 -15.79
N ARG A 508 16.04 -8.41 -16.59
CA ARG A 508 17.46 -8.31 -16.95
C ARG A 508 17.76 -7.01 -17.69
N GLU A 509 16.87 -6.62 -18.59
CA GLU A 509 16.92 -5.36 -19.31
C GLU A 509 15.62 -4.59 -19.09
N PRO A 510 15.66 -3.27 -18.83
CA PRO A 510 14.45 -2.44 -18.77
C PRO A 510 13.60 -2.55 -20.05
N GLY A 511 12.29 -2.72 -19.89
CA GLY A 511 11.34 -2.73 -21.00
C GLY A 511 10.78 -4.11 -21.33
N THR A 512 10.41 -4.30 -22.59
CA THR A 512 9.74 -5.49 -23.13
C THR A 512 10.49 -6.12 -24.31
N THR A 513 11.77 -5.77 -24.48
CA THR A 513 12.62 -6.24 -25.60
C THR A 513 13.18 -7.64 -25.37
N CYS A 514 13.43 -8.01 -24.11
CA CYS A 514 13.82 -9.37 -23.72
C CYS A 514 12.58 -10.27 -23.59
N GLU A 515 12.80 -11.57 -23.37
CA GLU A 515 11.70 -12.45 -23.00
C GLU A 515 11.05 -12.00 -21.69
N GLU A 516 9.74 -12.17 -21.58
CA GLU A 516 8.92 -11.59 -20.50
C GLU A 516 9.40 -11.99 -19.10
N ASP A 517 9.90 -13.21 -18.96
CA ASP A 517 10.44 -13.80 -17.73
C ASP A 517 11.97 -13.74 -17.60
N ASP A 518 12.67 -13.07 -18.53
CA ASP A 518 14.12 -12.90 -18.45
C ASP A 518 14.49 -11.84 -17.40
N GLY A 519 14.74 -12.32 -16.19
CA GLY A 519 15.03 -11.48 -15.05
C GLY A 519 15.20 -12.30 -13.79
N TYR A 520 15.08 -11.61 -12.66
CA TYR A 520 15.33 -12.18 -11.34
C TYR A 520 14.19 -11.83 -10.40
N LEU A 521 13.93 -12.72 -9.45
CA LEU A 521 13.04 -12.45 -8.32
C LEU A 521 13.90 -12.17 -7.09
N ILE A 522 13.63 -11.04 -6.43
CA ILE A 522 14.31 -10.63 -5.19
C ILE A 522 13.31 -10.53 -4.04
N PHE A 523 13.67 -11.09 -2.88
CA PHE A 523 12.80 -11.14 -1.70
C PHE A 523 13.60 -11.30 -0.40
N PHE A 524 13.01 -10.83 0.71
CA PHE A 524 13.53 -11.11 2.05
C PHE A 524 13.17 -12.53 2.47
N ALA A 525 14.03 -13.16 3.26
CA ALA A 525 13.76 -14.42 3.94
C ALA A 525 14.20 -14.36 5.40
N HIS A 526 13.49 -15.10 6.25
CA HIS A 526 13.79 -15.29 7.65
C HIS A 526 13.81 -16.79 7.96
N ASP A 527 14.89 -17.24 8.60
CA ASP A 527 15.03 -18.61 9.08
C ASP A 527 14.65 -18.65 10.57
N GLU A 528 13.44 -19.10 10.88
CA GLU A 528 12.93 -19.21 12.26
C GLU A 528 13.75 -20.20 13.10
N ASN A 529 14.48 -21.14 12.47
CA ASN A 529 15.35 -22.07 13.20
C ASN A 529 16.62 -21.38 13.74
N THR A 530 17.10 -20.34 13.06
CA THR A 530 18.36 -19.65 13.42
C THR A 530 18.15 -18.21 13.89
N GLY A 531 16.96 -17.64 13.67
CA GLY A 531 16.64 -16.24 13.92
C GLY A 531 17.28 -15.25 12.93
N LYS A 532 17.93 -15.73 11.87
CA LYS A 532 18.65 -14.89 10.89
C LYS A 532 17.76 -14.52 9.71
N SER A 533 18.07 -13.38 9.11
CA SER A 533 17.41 -12.92 7.88
C SER A 533 18.42 -12.75 6.74
N ALA A 534 17.94 -12.89 5.51
CA ALA A 534 18.71 -12.75 4.28
C ALA A 534 17.84 -12.12 3.19
N VAL A 535 18.47 -11.63 2.12
CA VAL A 535 17.81 -11.35 0.85
C VAL A 535 18.24 -12.41 -0.15
N ASN A 536 17.26 -13.08 -0.78
CA ASN A 536 17.51 -14.07 -1.81
C ASN A 536 17.23 -13.47 -3.19
N VAL A 537 18.06 -13.86 -4.15
CA VAL A 537 17.87 -13.59 -5.58
C VAL A 537 17.83 -14.92 -6.30
N ILE A 538 16.74 -15.18 -7.02
CA ILE A 538 16.57 -16.39 -7.83
C ILE A 538 16.33 -16.01 -9.29
N ASP A 539 16.74 -16.89 -10.21
CA ASP A 539 16.47 -16.73 -11.63
C ASP A 539 14.97 -16.96 -11.90
N ALA A 540 14.28 -15.93 -12.40
CA ALA A 540 12.84 -15.96 -12.60
C ALA A 540 12.43 -16.89 -13.75
N LYS A 541 13.33 -17.10 -14.72
CA LYS A 541 13.10 -17.96 -15.86
C LYS A 541 13.16 -19.42 -15.46
N THR A 542 14.27 -19.82 -14.82
CA THR A 542 14.53 -21.24 -14.51
C THR A 542 13.92 -21.71 -13.20
N MET A 543 13.60 -20.79 -12.27
CA MET A 543 13.11 -21.11 -10.92
C MET A 543 14.01 -22.15 -10.22
N SER A 544 15.33 -22.03 -10.42
CA SER A 544 16.33 -22.95 -9.86
C SER A 544 16.22 -23.03 -8.34
N ALA A 545 16.35 -24.25 -7.78
CA ALA A 545 16.42 -24.44 -6.34
C ALA A 545 17.68 -23.80 -5.71
N ASP A 546 18.73 -23.63 -6.51
CA ASP A 546 19.94 -22.90 -6.10
C ASP A 546 19.77 -21.40 -6.41
N PRO A 547 19.76 -20.52 -5.38
CA PRO A 547 19.65 -19.09 -5.59
C PRO A 547 20.90 -18.53 -6.28
N VAL A 548 20.69 -17.52 -7.13
CA VAL A 548 21.75 -16.78 -7.84
C VAL A 548 22.60 -15.99 -6.85
N ALA A 549 21.94 -15.39 -5.85
CA ALA A 549 22.60 -14.69 -4.75
C ALA A 549 21.84 -14.87 -3.43
N VAL A 550 22.59 -14.88 -2.33
CA VAL A 550 22.06 -14.75 -0.97
C VAL A 550 22.87 -13.69 -0.24
N VAL A 551 22.23 -12.61 0.17
CA VAL A 551 22.82 -11.53 0.96
C VAL A 551 22.47 -11.73 2.43
N GLU A 552 23.45 -11.99 3.28
CA GLU A 552 23.22 -12.16 4.73
C GLU A 552 22.98 -10.80 5.39
N LEU A 553 21.90 -10.68 6.17
CA LEU A 553 21.57 -9.43 6.86
C LEU A 553 22.11 -9.41 8.29
N PRO A 554 22.53 -8.24 8.79
CA PRO A 554 23.08 -8.11 10.13
C PRO A 554 22.02 -8.25 11.24
N TYR A 555 20.74 -8.06 10.91
CA TYR A 555 19.64 -8.08 11.87
C TYR A 555 18.42 -8.83 11.32
N ARG A 556 17.55 -9.24 12.24
CA ARG A 556 16.25 -9.84 11.93
C ARG A 556 15.36 -8.83 11.19
N VAL A 557 14.75 -9.29 10.11
CA VAL A 557 13.73 -8.58 9.35
C VAL A 557 12.36 -9.21 9.65
N PRO A 558 11.45 -8.53 10.37
CA PRO A 558 10.13 -9.06 10.70
C PRO A 558 9.29 -9.39 9.46
N TYR A 559 8.17 -10.09 9.63
CA TYR A 559 7.18 -10.22 8.56
C TYR A 559 6.63 -8.85 8.15
N GLY A 560 6.40 -8.66 6.86
CA GLY A 560 5.95 -7.39 6.29
C GLY A 560 4.89 -7.60 5.22
N PHE A 561 4.59 -6.55 4.47
CA PHE A 561 3.65 -6.58 3.37
C PHE A 561 4.40 -6.45 2.04
N HIS A 562 4.24 -5.34 1.35
CA HIS A 562 4.70 -5.22 -0.02
C HIS A 562 6.14 -4.71 -0.14
N ALA A 563 6.78 -5.16 -1.21
CA ALA A 563 8.10 -4.79 -1.63
C ALA A 563 8.11 -4.12 -3.01
N PHE A 564 9.13 -3.30 -3.23
CA PHE A 564 9.35 -2.55 -4.45
C PHE A 564 10.85 -2.47 -4.76
N PHE A 565 11.19 -2.37 -6.04
CA PHE A 565 12.57 -2.18 -6.47
C PHE A 565 12.68 -0.83 -7.20
N VAL A 566 13.39 0.12 -6.60
CA VAL A 566 13.65 1.43 -7.21
C VAL A 566 14.94 1.33 -8.02
N THR A 567 14.89 1.60 -9.32
CA THR A 567 16.07 1.47 -10.19
C THR A 567 17.06 2.61 -9.96
N GLU A 568 18.34 2.41 -10.31
CA GLU A 568 19.35 3.47 -10.24
C GLU A 568 18.97 4.71 -11.08
N GLU A 569 18.23 4.54 -12.17
CA GLU A 569 17.71 5.65 -12.98
C GLU A 569 16.67 6.47 -12.20
N GLN A 570 15.69 5.79 -11.59
CA GLN A 570 14.69 6.42 -10.72
C GLN A 570 15.33 7.11 -9.50
N LEU A 571 16.41 6.56 -8.95
CA LEU A 571 17.15 7.19 -7.86
C LEU A 571 17.85 8.47 -8.29
N LYS A 572 18.41 8.50 -9.51
CA LYS A 572 18.98 9.73 -10.09
C LYS A 572 17.91 10.79 -10.32
N GLU A 573 16.71 10.40 -10.72
CA GLU A 573 15.56 11.31 -10.83
C GLU A 573 15.16 11.93 -9.48
N GLN A 574 15.30 11.22 -8.35
CA GLN A 574 15.04 11.81 -7.02
C GLN A 574 16.07 12.87 -6.61
N ALA A 575 17.28 12.81 -7.18
CA ALA A 575 18.39 13.71 -6.83
C ALA A 575 18.31 15.06 -7.57
N ASN A 576 17.56 15.10 -8.68
CA ASN A 576 17.35 16.28 -9.52
C ASN A 576 16.07 17.03 -9.11
#